data_AF-B8BY74-F1
#
_entry.id   AF-B8BY74-F1
#
_cell.length_a   1.000
_cell.length_b   1.000
_cell.length_c   1.000
_cell.angle_alpha   90.00
_cell.angle_beta   90.00
_cell.angle_gamma   90.00
#
_symmetry.space_group_name_H-M   'P 1'
#
loop_
_entity.id
_entity.type
_entity.pdbx_description
1 polymer ?
#
loop_
_entity_poly.entity_id
_entity_poly.type
_entity_poly.pdbx_seq_one_letter_code
_entity_poly.pdbx_strand_id
1 'polypeptide(L)'
;MPTLRRMLHMEDWEVLTFTCWTLSHLCDGPAVNINAVIYSENPIKREGEMFFCPDYGLVHRLIELLLHASPKVAKPALRTIGNIVCAECTDPQAQNASIPDYTEIILELDAVPYLRDLVCHDNREIQKEACWTLSNIAAGTVSQIQSVIDSGAIPPLVDLVNDDTTDKEVRSEACWVVLNATSCGSDDQIETLVDEGCVSVLGVLLTESSMVMMALEGLERVLQTEEAK
;
A
#
# COMPACT_ATOMS: atom_id res chain seq x y z
N MET A 1 -20.22 13.41 0.70
CA MET A 1 -19.49 12.76 1.81
C MET A 1 -20.38 12.24 2.95
N PRO A 2 -21.30 13.01 3.57
CA PRO A 2 -22.08 12.51 4.73
C PRO A 2 -22.89 11.23 4.44
N THR A 3 -23.48 11.11 3.25
CA THR A 3 -24.23 9.90 2.84
C THR A 3 -23.32 8.68 2.70
N LEU A 4 -22.17 8.82 2.03
CA LEU A 4 -21.21 7.73 1.83
C LEU A 4 -20.67 7.22 3.17
N ARG A 5 -20.40 8.13 4.11
CA ARG A 5 -20.02 7.77 5.48
C ARG A 5 -21.05 6.87 6.15
N ARG A 6 -22.31 7.27 6.11
CA ARG A 6 -23.40 6.47 6.69
C ARG A 6 -23.48 5.09 6.02
N MET A 7 -23.33 5.02 4.70
CA MET A 7 -23.39 3.76 3.95
C MET A 7 -22.21 2.82 4.26
N LEU A 8 -21.02 3.36 4.50
CA LEU A 8 -19.81 2.58 4.82
C LEU A 8 -19.88 1.90 6.21
N HIS A 9 -20.80 2.36 7.07
CA HIS A 9 -21.05 1.78 8.40
C HIS A 9 -22.29 0.87 8.43
N MET A 10 -22.92 0.60 7.28
CA MET A 10 -24.02 -0.37 7.19
C MET A 10 -23.47 -1.80 7.18
N GLU A 11 -24.29 -2.76 7.63
CA GLU A 11 -23.92 -4.19 7.63
C GLU A 11 -24.18 -4.87 6.27
N ASP A 12 -25.02 -4.26 5.42
CA ASP A 12 -25.40 -4.81 4.14
C ASP A 12 -24.21 -4.85 3.18
N TRP A 13 -23.81 -6.06 2.76
CA TRP A 13 -22.62 -6.26 1.93
C TRP A 13 -22.76 -5.66 0.53
N GLU A 14 -23.97 -5.54 -0.03
CA GLU A 14 -24.18 -4.89 -1.33
C GLU A 14 -23.97 -3.39 -1.20
N VAL A 15 -24.56 -2.78 -0.16
CA VAL A 15 -24.36 -1.36 0.14
C VAL A 15 -22.88 -1.06 0.37
N LEU A 16 -22.18 -1.88 1.18
CA LEU A 16 -20.75 -1.74 1.39
C LEU A 16 -19.97 -1.85 0.08
N THR A 17 -20.27 -2.85 -0.75
CA THR A 17 -19.61 -3.06 -2.05
C THR A 17 -19.73 -1.82 -2.93
N PHE A 18 -20.93 -1.29 -3.14
CA PHE A 18 -21.14 -0.10 -3.97
C PHE A 18 -20.54 1.16 -3.36
N THR A 19 -20.53 1.27 -2.03
CA THR A 19 -19.92 2.40 -1.34
C THR A 19 -18.40 2.39 -1.50
N CYS A 20 -17.75 1.24 -1.27
CA CYS A 20 -16.31 1.08 -1.47
C CYS A 20 -15.92 1.32 -2.94
N TRP A 21 -16.69 0.82 -3.91
CA TRP A 21 -16.43 1.14 -5.31
C TRP A 21 -16.54 2.64 -5.58
N THR A 22 -17.56 3.31 -5.05
CA THR A 22 -17.71 4.76 -5.20
C THR A 22 -16.50 5.51 -4.63
N LEU A 23 -16.00 5.10 -3.46
CA LEU A 23 -14.81 5.69 -2.84
C LEU A 23 -13.54 5.41 -3.65
N SER A 24 -13.37 4.19 -4.18
CA SER A 24 -12.27 3.83 -5.06
C SER A 24 -12.20 4.74 -6.29
N HIS A 25 -13.33 4.97 -6.98
CA HIS A 25 -13.37 5.88 -8.14
C HIS A 25 -13.11 7.34 -7.76
N LEU A 26 -13.46 7.76 -6.54
CA LEU A 26 -13.13 9.11 -6.05
C LEU A 26 -11.61 9.24 -5.81
N CYS A 27 -11.00 8.23 -5.20
CA CYS A 27 -9.57 8.20 -4.91
C CYS A 27 -8.70 7.97 -6.16
N ASP A 28 -9.24 7.42 -7.24
CA ASP A 28 -8.61 7.38 -8.58
C ASP A 28 -8.70 8.74 -9.31
N GLY A 29 -8.68 9.83 -8.54
CA GLY A 29 -8.96 11.17 -9.01
C GLY A 29 -7.94 12.18 -8.47
N PRO A 30 -8.14 13.48 -8.73
CA PRO A 30 -7.24 14.51 -8.23
C PRO A 30 -7.20 14.52 -6.71
N ALA A 31 -6.08 15.03 -6.15
CA ALA A 31 -5.84 15.16 -4.71
C ALA A 31 -7.03 15.74 -3.90
N VAL A 32 -7.81 16.65 -4.47
CA VAL A 32 -9.03 17.20 -3.83
C VAL A 32 -10.06 16.13 -3.47
N ASN A 33 -10.20 15.08 -4.28
CA ASN A 33 -11.13 13.98 -4.00
C ASN A 33 -10.61 13.09 -2.88
N ILE A 34 -9.32 12.77 -2.92
CA ILE A 34 -8.63 11.98 -1.89
C ILE A 34 -8.72 12.71 -0.55
N ASN A 35 -8.40 14.01 -0.52
CA ASN A 35 -8.58 14.88 0.64
C ASN A 35 -10.01 14.86 1.16
N ALA A 36 -11.02 14.86 0.29
CA ALA A 36 -12.42 14.81 0.70
C ALA A 36 -12.81 13.45 1.31
N VAL A 37 -12.09 12.36 1.02
CA VAL A 37 -12.27 11.04 1.65
C VAL A 37 -11.54 10.99 2.99
N ILE A 38 -10.27 11.39 3.02
CA ILE A 38 -9.41 11.39 4.21
C ILE A 38 -9.95 12.34 5.29
N TYR A 39 -10.19 13.60 4.91
CA TYR A 39 -10.60 14.68 5.82
C TYR A 39 -12.11 14.93 5.81
N SER A 40 -12.91 13.90 5.49
CA SER A 40 -14.37 14.03 5.36
C SER A 40 -15.11 14.41 6.67
N GLU A 41 -14.41 14.52 7.79
CA GLU A 41 -14.90 14.89 9.11
C GLU A 41 -15.30 16.36 9.22
N ASN A 42 -16.36 16.64 9.98
CA ASN A 42 -16.50 17.96 10.59
C ASN A 42 -15.59 18.02 11.82
N PRO A 43 -14.90 19.13 12.12
CA PRO A 43 -14.25 19.28 13.42
C PRO A 43 -15.29 19.05 14.51
N ILE A 44 -15.02 18.10 15.42
CA ILE A 44 -15.82 17.92 16.63
C ILE A 44 -15.62 19.19 17.47
N LYS A 45 -16.52 20.16 17.34
CA LYS A 45 -16.62 21.27 18.28
C LYS A 45 -17.17 20.72 19.60
N ARG A 46 -16.28 20.27 20.50
CA ARG A 46 -16.59 20.31 21.93
C ARG A 46 -16.18 21.66 22.47
N GLU A 47 -17.04 22.24 23.28
CA GLU A 47 -16.92 23.58 23.84
C GLU A 47 -15.50 23.84 24.39
N GLY A 48 -14.80 24.82 23.82
CA GLY A 48 -13.62 25.44 24.42
C GLY A 48 -12.25 24.86 24.03
N GLU A 49 -12.13 23.67 23.46
CA GLU A 49 -10.85 23.08 23.07
C GLU A 49 -10.92 22.42 21.68
N MET A 50 -10.02 22.83 20.78
CA MET A 50 -9.89 22.24 19.45
C MET A 50 -9.06 20.96 19.55
N PHE A 51 -9.70 19.84 19.87
CA PHE A 51 -9.08 18.53 19.75
C PHE A 51 -8.98 18.16 18.26
N PHE A 52 -7.76 18.14 17.72
CA PHE A 52 -7.45 17.42 16.48
C PHE A 52 -7.30 15.94 16.87
N CYS A 53 -8.41 15.22 16.93
CA CYS A 53 -8.34 13.79 16.65
C CYS A 53 -8.44 13.70 15.14
N PRO A 54 -7.39 13.29 14.42
CA PRO A 54 -7.53 13.00 13.00
C PRO A 54 -8.31 11.70 12.91
N ASP A 55 -9.63 11.78 13.12
CA ASP A 55 -10.53 10.67 12.84
C ASP A 55 -10.54 10.55 11.32
N TYR A 56 -9.56 9.84 10.73
CA TYR A 56 -9.53 9.51 9.30
C TYR A 56 -10.66 8.53 8.97
N GLY A 57 -11.89 8.80 9.43
CA GLY A 57 -12.89 7.81 9.77
C GLY A 57 -13.41 6.98 8.60
N LEU A 58 -13.36 7.52 7.38
CA LEU A 58 -13.62 6.72 6.18
C LEU A 58 -12.46 5.77 5.88
N VAL A 59 -11.22 6.23 6.03
CA VAL A 59 -10.01 5.45 5.79
C VAL A 59 -9.85 4.35 6.84
N HIS A 60 -10.00 4.68 8.13
CA HIS A 60 -10.00 3.69 9.21
C HIS A 60 -11.02 2.58 8.95
N ARG A 61 -12.25 2.96 8.57
CA ARG A 61 -13.29 1.98 8.22
C ARG A 61 -12.96 1.19 6.95
N LEU A 62 -12.32 1.80 5.95
CA LEU A 62 -11.86 1.08 4.75
C LEU A 62 -10.79 0.04 5.09
N ILE A 63 -9.87 0.34 6.02
CA ILE A 63 -8.86 -0.59 6.52
C ILE A 63 -9.52 -1.78 7.23
N GLU A 64 -10.51 -1.55 8.10
CA GLU A 64 -11.28 -2.63 8.72
C GLU A 64 -11.97 -3.54 7.69
N LEU A 65 -12.44 -2.96 6.58
CA LEU A 65 -13.13 -3.69 5.51
C LEU A 65 -12.17 -4.51 4.62
N LEU A 66 -10.85 -4.36 4.75
CA LEU A 66 -9.86 -5.16 4.03
C LEU A 66 -10.01 -6.65 4.37
N LEU A 67 -10.32 -7.00 5.62
CA LEU A 67 -10.53 -8.37 6.07
C LEU A 67 -12.02 -8.79 6.07
N HIS A 68 -12.87 -8.05 5.35
CA HIS A 68 -14.28 -8.41 5.27
C HIS A 68 -14.45 -9.77 4.57
N ALA A 69 -15.25 -10.66 5.17
CA ALA A 69 -15.43 -12.05 4.71
C ALA A 69 -15.88 -12.19 3.25
N SER A 70 -16.55 -11.17 2.71
CA SER A 70 -16.92 -11.10 1.30
C SER A 70 -15.83 -10.41 0.47
N PRO A 71 -15.19 -11.11 -0.49
CA PRO A 71 -14.26 -10.49 -1.43
C PRO A 71 -14.86 -9.35 -2.25
N LYS A 72 -16.19 -9.31 -2.40
CA LYS A 72 -16.89 -8.23 -3.09
C LYS A 72 -16.78 -6.89 -2.36
N VAL A 73 -16.58 -6.92 -1.04
CA VAL A 73 -16.36 -5.74 -0.19
C VAL A 73 -14.86 -5.47 -0.01
N ALA A 74 -14.07 -6.51 0.28
CA ALA A 74 -12.63 -6.36 0.51
C ALA A 74 -11.89 -5.81 -0.72
N LYS A 75 -12.22 -6.28 -1.93
CA LYS A 75 -11.57 -5.82 -3.18
C LYS A 75 -11.69 -4.31 -3.42
N PRO A 76 -12.89 -3.71 -3.44
CA PRO A 76 -12.98 -2.26 -3.63
C PRO A 76 -12.45 -1.46 -2.44
N ALA A 77 -12.50 -2.00 -1.21
CA ALA A 77 -11.86 -1.36 -0.07
C ALA A 77 -10.34 -1.29 -0.27
N LEU A 78 -9.72 -2.43 -0.64
CA LEU A 78 -8.31 -2.54 -0.97
C LEU A 78 -7.90 -1.62 -2.13
N ARG A 79 -8.68 -1.61 -3.22
CA ARG A 79 -8.45 -0.67 -4.33
C ARG A 79 -8.49 0.79 -3.87
N THR A 80 -9.39 1.13 -2.95
CA THR A 80 -9.46 2.50 -2.42
C THR A 80 -8.17 2.85 -1.66
N ILE A 81 -7.67 1.96 -0.80
CA ILE A 81 -6.40 2.16 -0.08
C ILE A 81 -5.22 2.25 -1.06
N GLY A 82 -5.16 1.36 -2.04
CA GLY A 82 -4.14 1.38 -3.09
C GLY A 82 -4.12 2.70 -3.88
N ASN A 83 -5.29 3.23 -4.24
CA ASN A 83 -5.39 4.53 -4.92
C ASN A 83 -4.92 5.69 -4.03
N ILE A 84 -5.12 5.61 -2.71
CA ILE A 84 -4.65 6.63 -1.77
C ILE A 84 -3.11 6.63 -1.68
N VAL A 85 -2.47 5.46 -1.55
CA VAL A 85 -1.00 5.36 -1.46
C VAL A 85 -0.29 5.59 -2.80
N CYS A 86 -0.96 5.36 -3.93
CA CYS A 86 -0.42 5.60 -5.27
C CYS A 86 -0.49 7.09 -5.67
N ALA A 87 -1.24 7.91 -4.94
CA ALA A 87 -1.53 9.26 -5.36
C ALA A 87 -0.30 10.17 -5.29
N GLU A 88 0.09 10.73 -6.43
CA GLU A 88 1.14 11.73 -6.50
C GLU A 88 0.66 13.05 -5.90
N CYS A 89 1.36 13.49 -4.87
CA CYS A 89 1.14 14.76 -4.20
C CYS A 89 1.76 15.91 -4.99
N THR A 90 1.30 16.14 -6.22
CA THR A 90 1.66 17.33 -7.01
C THR A 90 0.47 18.28 -7.09
N ASP A 91 0.54 19.39 -6.37
CA ASP A 91 -0.34 20.54 -6.63
C ASP A 91 0.49 21.65 -7.31
N PRO A 92 0.30 21.88 -8.63
CA PRO A 92 0.97 22.96 -9.36
C PRO A 92 0.68 24.37 -8.81
N GLN A 93 -0.35 24.51 -7.97
CA GLN A 93 -0.76 25.78 -7.34
C GLN A 93 -0.39 25.87 -5.85
N ALA A 94 0.11 24.79 -5.23
CA ALA A 94 0.56 24.79 -3.84
C ALA A 94 1.92 25.47 -3.73
N GLN A 95 1.93 26.80 -3.84
CA GLN A 95 3.17 27.57 -3.75
C GLN A 95 3.76 27.61 -2.34
N ASN A 96 3.08 27.13 -1.29
CA ASN A 96 3.57 27.16 0.11
C ASN A 96 2.80 26.26 1.10
N ALA A 97 2.01 25.27 0.68
CA ALA A 97 1.31 24.35 1.59
C ALA A 97 2.06 23.02 1.67
N SER A 98 2.29 22.50 2.89
CA SER A 98 2.74 21.11 3.09
C SER A 98 1.71 20.19 2.42
N ILE A 99 2.11 19.56 1.33
CA ILE A 99 1.27 18.58 0.64
C ILE A 99 1.21 17.35 1.55
N PRO A 100 0.02 16.87 1.93
CA PRO A 100 -0.09 15.74 2.84
C PRO A 100 0.52 14.49 2.21
N ASP A 101 1.39 13.79 2.92
CA ASP A 101 1.81 12.46 2.50
C ASP A 101 0.68 11.48 2.83
N TYR A 102 -0.06 11.06 1.79
CA TYR A 102 -1.18 10.15 1.97
C TYR A 102 -0.74 8.76 2.42
N THR A 103 0.48 8.34 2.06
CA THR A 103 1.05 7.06 2.47
C THR A 103 1.28 7.05 3.97
N GLU A 104 1.83 8.13 4.55
CA GLU A 104 2.00 8.25 6.01
C GLU A 104 0.67 8.08 6.76
N ILE A 105 -0.42 8.65 6.26
CA ILE A 105 -1.75 8.51 6.89
C ILE A 105 -2.21 7.04 6.91
N ILE A 106 -1.91 6.29 5.85
CA ILE A 106 -2.24 4.86 5.78
C ILE A 106 -1.37 4.04 6.74
N LEU A 107 -0.11 4.44 6.93
CA LEU A 107 0.80 3.80 7.90
C LEU A 107 0.40 4.10 9.35
N GLU A 108 0.03 5.34 9.68
CA GLU A 108 -0.45 5.75 11.00
C GLU A 108 -1.71 4.98 11.45
N LEU A 109 -2.48 4.44 10.49
CA LEU A 109 -3.67 3.64 10.73
C LEU A 109 -3.39 2.12 10.75
N ASP A 110 -2.12 1.71 10.87
CA ASP A 110 -1.68 0.32 10.94
C ASP A 110 -2.19 -0.55 9.77
N ALA A 111 -2.25 -0.01 8.55
CA ALA A 111 -2.79 -0.76 7.40
C ALA A 111 -1.87 -1.90 6.91
N VAL A 112 -0.55 -1.78 7.08
CA VAL A 112 0.44 -2.71 6.49
C VAL A 112 0.27 -4.16 6.97
N PRO A 113 0.04 -4.44 8.27
CA PRO A 113 -0.32 -5.78 8.73
C PRO A 113 -1.50 -6.42 7.98
N TYR A 114 -2.55 -5.65 7.68
CA TYR A 114 -3.70 -6.15 6.93
C TYR A 114 -3.32 -6.45 5.48
N LEU A 115 -2.51 -5.59 4.85
CA LEU A 115 -2.02 -5.81 3.48
C LEU A 115 -1.17 -7.09 3.40
N ARG A 116 -0.26 -7.31 4.35
CA ARG A 116 0.51 -8.56 4.47
C ARG A 116 -0.40 -9.77 4.53
N ASP A 117 -1.44 -9.75 5.37
CA ASP A 117 -2.34 -10.89 5.49
C ASP A 117 -3.08 -11.16 4.16
N LEU A 118 -3.40 -10.10 3.40
CA LEU A 118 -4.02 -10.20 2.08
C LEU A 118 -3.09 -10.72 0.96
N VAL A 119 -1.77 -10.59 1.10
CA VAL A 119 -0.79 -11.23 0.20
C VAL A 119 -0.97 -12.75 0.19
N CYS A 120 -1.38 -13.33 1.32
CA CYS A 120 -1.63 -14.77 1.47
C CYS A 120 -3.08 -15.19 1.18
N HIS A 121 -3.93 -14.31 0.63
CA HIS A 121 -5.35 -14.61 0.42
C HIS A 121 -5.58 -15.62 -0.72
N ASP A 122 -6.54 -16.54 -0.57
CA ASP A 122 -6.95 -17.51 -1.62
C ASP A 122 -7.47 -16.90 -2.95
N ASN A 123 -7.61 -15.58 -3.04
CA ASN A 123 -8.18 -14.90 -4.20
C ASN A 123 -7.07 -14.13 -4.90
N ARG A 124 -6.65 -14.63 -6.08
CA ARG A 124 -5.53 -14.04 -6.83
C ARG A 124 -5.67 -12.53 -7.09
N GLU A 125 -6.89 -12.00 -7.27
CA GLU A 125 -7.04 -10.54 -7.45
C GLU A 125 -6.76 -9.79 -6.16
N ILE A 126 -7.14 -10.34 -5.00
CA ILE A 126 -6.82 -9.70 -3.72
C ILE A 126 -5.31 -9.72 -3.49
N GLN A 127 -4.65 -10.85 -3.76
CA GLN A 127 -3.19 -10.95 -3.65
C GLN A 127 -2.50 -9.92 -4.54
N LYS A 128 -2.88 -9.87 -5.84
CA LYS A 128 -2.34 -8.92 -6.80
C LYS A 128 -2.47 -7.47 -6.31
N GLU A 129 -3.67 -7.10 -5.85
CA GLU A 129 -3.96 -5.75 -5.37
C GLU A 129 -3.24 -5.41 -4.05
N ALA A 130 -3.05 -6.40 -3.18
CA ALA A 130 -2.30 -6.23 -1.94
C ALA A 130 -0.81 -6.02 -2.25
N CYS A 131 -0.23 -6.81 -3.16
CA CYS A 131 1.13 -6.63 -3.64
C CYS A 131 1.31 -5.26 -4.30
N TRP A 132 0.39 -4.85 -5.19
CA TRP A 132 0.41 -3.53 -5.82
C TRP A 132 0.33 -2.38 -4.80
N THR A 133 -0.51 -2.53 -3.76
CA THR A 133 -0.60 -1.54 -2.68
C THR A 133 0.71 -1.46 -1.90
N LEU A 134 1.30 -2.61 -1.53
CA LEU A 134 2.59 -2.67 -0.85
C LEU A 134 3.74 -2.13 -1.69
N SER A 135 3.73 -2.32 -3.03
CA SER A 135 4.79 -1.81 -3.90
C SER A 135 4.79 -0.29 -3.97
N ASN A 136 3.61 0.35 -3.90
CA ASN A 136 3.49 1.81 -3.80
C ASN A 136 4.03 2.34 -2.46
N ILE A 137 3.78 1.62 -1.36
CA ILE A 137 4.36 1.97 -0.05
C ILE A 137 5.90 1.79 -0.07
N ALA A 138 6.39 0.70 -0.67
CA ALA A 138 7.82 0.39 -0.77
C ALA A 138 8.58 1.30 -1.74
N ALA A 139 7.89 2.02 -2.63
CA ALA A 139 8.48 3.07 -3.48
C ALA A 139 8.71 4.39 -2.72
N GLY A 140 8.33 4.42 -1.44
CA GLY A 140 8.33 5.58 -0.58
C GLY A 140 9.66 5.88 0.12
N THR A 141 9.56 6.53 1.28
CA THR A 141 10.73 6.86 2.12
C THR A 141 11.28 5.62 2.85
N VAL A 142 12.51 5.72 3.36
CA VAL A 142 13.13 4.70 4.23
C VAL A 142 12.21 4.29 5.39
N SER A 143 11.45 5.23 5.98
CA SER A 143 10.50 4.93 7.07
C SER A 143 9.28 4.12 6.58
N GLN A 144 8.80 4.43 5.37
CA GLN A 144 7.68 3.72 4.74
C GLN A 144 8.10 2.29 4.38
N ILE A 145 9.31 2.11 3.86
CA ILE A 145 9.93 0.80 3.59
C ILE A 145 10.10 0.01 4.90
N GLN A 146 10.58 0.66 5.96
CA GLN A 146 10.73 0.00 7.28
C GLN A 146 9.41 -0.55 7.78
N SER A 147 8.30 0.16 7.56
CA SER A 147 6.97 -0.31 7.96
C SER A 147 6.56 -1.61 7.22
N VAL A 148 6.98 -1.79 5.97
CA VAL A 148 6.77 -3.03 5.21
C VAL A 148 7.63 -4.16 5.78
N ILE A 149 8.91 -3.90 6.06
CA ILE A 149 9.84 -4.87 6.65
C ILE A 149 9.37 -5.30 8.04
N ASP A 150 9.07 -4.35 8.93
CA ASP A 150 8.64 -4.60 10.32
C ASP A 150 7.31 -5.36 10.39
N SER A 151 6.47 -5.22 9.36
CA SER A 151 5.26 -6.03 9.26
C SER A 151 5.57 -7.51 8.98
N GLY A 152 6.75 -7.88 8.49
CA GLY A 152 7.05 -9.23 8.04
C GLY A 152 6.35 -9.59 6.73
N ALA A 153 6.11 -8.60 5.87
CA ALA A 153 5.52 -8.82 4.54
C ALA A 153 6.49 -9.45 3.54
N ILE A 154 7.80 -9.29 3.73
CA ILE A 154 8.81 -9.73 2.77
C ILE A 154 8.86 -11.25 2.60
N PRO A 155 8.89 -12.09 3.66
CA PRO A 155 8.97 -13.54 3.45
C PRO A 155 7.78 -14.11 2.64
N PRO A 156 6.50 -13.75 2.93
CA PRO A 156 5.39 -14.17 2.07
C PRO A 156 5.48 -13.72 0.61
N LEU A 157 6.05 -12.52 0.36
CA LEU A 157 6.26 -12.03 -1.01
C LEU A 157 7.33 -12.85 -1.74
N VAL A 158 8.42 -13.19 -1.05
CA VAL A 158 9.48 -14.06 -1.59
C VAL A 158 8.95 -15.46 -1.89
N ASP A 159 8.10 -16.01 -1.01
CA ASP A 159 7.44 -17.30 -1.23
C ASP A 159 6.55 -17.28 -2.48
N LEU A 160 5.73 -16.23 -2.66
CA LEU A 160 4.90 -16.07 -3.86
C LEU A 160 5.74 -16.04 -5.14
N VAL A 161 6.90 -15.38 -5.11
CA VAL A 161 7.76 -15.25 -6.29
C VAL A 161 8.42 -16.58 -6.65
N ASN A 162 8.83 -17.35 -5.65
CA ASN A 162 9.52 -18.63 -5.85
C ASN A 162 8.57 -19.82 -6.07
N ASP A 163 7.27 -19.66 -5.81
CA ASP A 163 6.26 -20.66 -6.13
C ASP A 163 5.87 -20.60 -7.62
N ASP A 164 6.25 -21.65 -8.36
CA ASP A 164 5.93 -21.82 -9.79
C ASP A 164 4.43 -21.91 -10.09
N THR A 165 3.59 -22.17 -9.07
CA THR A 165 2.13 -22.23 -9.20
C THR A 165 1.45 -20.88 -9.03
N THR A 166 2.16 -19.85 -8.55
CA THR A 166 1.66 -18.49 -8.41
C THR A 166 1.33 -17.89 -9.78
N ASP A 167 0.19 -17.18 -9.84
CA ASP A 167 -0.22 -16.44 -11.04
C ASP A 167 0.84 -15.40 -11.44
N LYS A 168 1.12 -15.29 -12.75
CA LYS A 168 2.18 -14.42 -13.26
C LYS A 168 1.98 -12.95 -12.91
N GLU A 169 0.74 -12.46 -12.89
CA GLU A 169 0.45 -11.07 -12.52
C GLU A 169 0.73 -10.85 -11.02
N VAL A 170 0.29 -11.78 -10.16
CA VAL A 170 0.57 -11.72 -8.71
C VAL A 170 2.08 -11.73 -8.46
N ARG A 171 2.80 -12.65 -9.11
CA ARG A 171 4.26 -12.75 -8.99
C ARG A 171 4.94 -11.46 -9.45
N SER A 172 4.48 -10.86 -10.55
CA SER A 172 5.01 -9.58 -11.03
C SER A 172 4.84 -8.46 -10.00
N GLU A 173 3.65 -8.33 -9.38
CA GLU A 173 3.42 -7.33 -8.34
C GLU A 173 4.25 -7.62 -7.07
N ALA A 174 4.39 -8.88 -6.68
CA ALA A 174 5.24 -9.25 -5.53
C ALA A 174 6.71 -8.88 -5.76
N CYS A 175 7.23 -9.09 -6.98
CA CYS A 175 8.55 -8.66 -7.37
C CYS A 175 8.72 -7.13 -7.26
N TRP A 176 7.71 -6.35 -7.65
CA TRP A 176 7.75 -4.89 -7.55
C TRP A 176 7.92 -4.39 -6.12
N VAL A 177 7.34 -5.06 -5.13
CA VAL A 177 7.53 -4.69 -3.71
C VAL A 177 8.99 -4.79 -3.33
N VAL A 178 9.62 -5.94 -3.59
CA VAL A 178 11.01 -6.22 -3.23
C VAL A 178 11.98 -5.34 -4.01
N LEU A 179 11.70 -5.12 -5.30
CA LEU A 179 12.50 -4.25 -6.15
C LEU A 179 12.50 -2.82 -5.63
N ASN A 180 11.33 -2.25 -5.34
CA ASN A 180 11.22 -0.88 -4.82
C ASN A 180 11.92 -0.74 -3.46
N ALA A 181 11.70 -1.71 -2.56
CA ALA A 181 12.37 -1.72 -1.26
C ALA A 181 13.91 -1.79 -1.38
N THR A 182 14.43 -2.56 -2.34
CA THR A 182 15.88 -2.67 -2.58
C THR A 182 16.46 -1.42 -3.24
N SER A 183 15.72 -0.79 -4.14
CA SER A 183 16.17 0.42 -4.84
C SER A 183 16.14 1.67 -3.97
N CYS A 184 15.18 1.77 -3.04
CA CYS A 184 14.93 2.96 -2.23
C CYS A 184 15.35 2.82 -0.75
N GLY A 185 15.67 1.61 -0.30
CA GLY A 185 16.04 1.32 1.08
C GLY A 185 17.42 1.81 1.50
N SER A 186 17.65 1.89 2.81
CA SER A 186 19.00 2.09 3.37
C SER A 186 19.84 0.81 3.31
N ASP A 187 21.15 0.92 3.51
CA ASP A 187 22.06 -0.23 3.56
C ASP A 187 21.62 -1.30 4.59
N ASP A 188 21.22 -0.88 5.80
CA ASP A 188 20.72 -1.80 6.85
C ASP A 188 19.44 -2.52 6.43
N GLN A 189 18.55 -1.83 5.69
CA GLN A 189 17.33 -2.42 5.16
C GLN A 189 17.63 -3.41 4.04
N ILE A 190 18.55 -3.06 3.13
CA ILE A 190 18.98 -3.95 2.06
C ILE A 190 19.58 -5.23 2.64
N GLU A 191 20.41 -5.14 3.70
CA GLU A 191 20.91 -6.32 4.40
C GLU A 191 19.79 -7.19 4.97
N THR A 192 18.79 -6.57 5.61
CA THR A 192 17.62 -7.31 6.11
C THR A 192 16.86 -7.99 4.96
N LEU A 193 16.66 -7.31 3.83
CA LEU A 193 16.00 -7.89 2.65
C LEU A 193 16.79 -9.06 2.05
N VAL A 194 18.12 -8.99 2.07
CA VAL A 194 19.01 -10.09 1.63
C VAL A 194 18.83 -11.31 2.53
N ASP A 195 18.82 -11.11 3.85
CA ASP A 195 18.56 -12.17 4.83
C ASP A 195 17.17 -12.81 4.66
N GLU A 196 16.18 -12.02 4.21
CA GLU A 196 14.82 -12.48 3.90
C GLU A 196 14.67 -13.08 2.49
N GLY A 197 15.73 -13.10 1.68
CA GLY A 197 15.77 -13.83 0.41
C GLY A 197 15.50 -12.98 -0.85
N CYS A 198 15.63 -11.65 -0.79
CA CYS A 198 15.37 -10.76 -1.92
C CYS A 198 16.21 -11.08 -3.18
N VAL A 199 17.41 -11.65 -3.02
CA VAL A 199 18.31 -12.01 -4.13
C VAL A 199 17.65 -13.02 -5.08
N SER A 200 16.85 -13.94 -4.55
CA SER A 200 16.10 -14.91 -5.35
C SER A 200 15.08 -14.20 -6.27
N VAL A 201 14.38 -13.20 -5.72
CA VAL A 201 13.39 -12.40 -6.43
C VAL A 201 14.04 -11.58 -7.55
N LEU A 202 15.16 -10.93 -7.27
CA LEU A 202 15.93 -10.20 -8.29
C LEU A 202 16.43 -11.14 -9.40
N GLY A 203 16.84 -12.36 -9.04
CA GLY A 203 17.22 -13.39 -10.01
C GLY A 203 16.08 -13.79 -10.95
N VAL A 204 14.85 -13.91 -10.44
CA VAL A 204 13.66 -14.15 -11.28
C VAL A 204 13.42 -12.97 -12.24
N LEU A 205 13.54 -11.73 -11.75
CA LEU A 205 13.34 -10.53 -12.58
C LEU A 205 14.35 -10.38 -13.72
N LEU A 206 15.55 -10.96 -13.62
CA LEU A 206 16.52 -11.00 -14.73
C LEU A 206 16.02 -11.80 -15.94
N THR A 207 15.01 -12.64 -15.77
CA THR A 207 14.39 -13.39 -16.88
C THR A 207 13.28 -12.61 -17.58
N GLU A 208 12.77 -11.54 -16.96
CA GLU A 208 11.68 -10.72 -17.45
C GLU A 208 12.23 -9.52 -18.24
N SER A 209 12.10 -9.54 -19.58
CA SER A 209 12.78 -8.59 -20.46
C SER A 209 12.49 -7.11 -20.15
N SER A 210 11.31 -6.80 -19.61
CA SER A 210 10.92 -5.44 -19.21
C SER A 210 11.51 -5.00 -17.87
N MET A 211 11.96 -5.94 -17.03
CA MET A 211 12.44 -5.68 -15.66
C MET A 211 13.94 -5.88 -15.49
N VAL A 212 14.64 -6.44 -16.48
CA VAL A 212 16.09 -6.75 -16.42
C VAL A 212 16.93 -5.57 -15.91
N MET A 213 16.69 -4.35 -16.42
CA MET A 213 17.48 -3.19 -16.01
C MET A 213 17.29 -2.85 -14.54
N MET A 214 16.06 -2.88 -14.04
CA MET A 214 15.78 -2.59 -12.64
C MET A 214 16.28 -3.71 -11.73
N ALA A 215 16.19 -4.97 -12.17
CA ALA A 215 16.75 -6.11 -11.46
C ALA A 215 18.28 -5.99 -11.31
N LEU A 216 18.97 -5.55 -12.36
CA LEU A 216 20.41 -5.30 -12.32
C LEU A 216 20.75 -4.15 -11.37
N GLU A 217 19.98 -3.07 -11.36
CA GLU A 217 20.15 -1.96 -10.42
C GLU A 217 19.94 -2.39 -8.97
N GLY A 218 18.93 -3.22 -8.71
CA GLY A 218 18.70 -3.82 -7.39
C GLY A 218 19.85 -4.74 -6.95
N LEU A 219 20.39 -5.56 -7.86
CA LEU A 219 21.56 -6.40 -7.56
C LEU A 219 22.84 -5.59 -7.33
N GLU A 220 23.04 -4.53 -8.12
CA GLU A 220 24.13 -3.58 -7.90
C GLU A 220 24.01 -2.95 -6.50
N ARG A 221 22.78 -2.64 -6.08
CA ARG A 221 22.53 -2.11 -4.73
C ARG A 221 22.92 -3.06 -3.63
N VAL A 222 22.51 -4.32 -3.73
CA VAL A 222 22.90 -5.39 -2.80
C VAL A 222 24.43 -5.53 -2.73
N LEU A 223 25.12 -5.60 -3.86
CA LEU A 223 26.57 -5.78 -3.91
C LEU A 223 27.34 -4.63 -3.28
N GLN A 224 26.92 -3.39 -3.55
CA GLN A 224 27.58 -2.21 -2.97
C GLN A 224 27.42 -2.14 -1.45
N THR A 225 26.30 -2.61 -0.89
CA THR A 225 26.10 -2.71 0.56
C THR A 225 27.03 -3.76 1.18
N GLU A 226 27.32 -4.87 0.50
CA GLU A 226 28.30 -5.87 0.98
C GLU A 226 29.75 -5.36 0.92
N GLU A 227 30.13 -4.62 -0.12
CA GLU A 227 31.49 -4.08 -0.28
C GLU A 227 31.83 -2.97 0.72
N ALA A 228 30.83 -2.32 1.31
CA ALA A 228 31.02 -1.25 2.30
C ALA A 228 31.41 -1.76 3.70
N LYS A 229 31.49 -3.08 3.92
CA LYS A 229 31.88 -3.74 5.18
C LYS A 229 33.39 -4.02 5.28
#